data_AF-A0A660ULY4-F1
#
_entry.id   AF-A0A660ULY4-F1
#
_cell.length_a   1.000
_cell.length_b   1.000
_cell.length_c   1.000
_cell.angle_alpha   90.00
_cell.angle_beta   90.00
_cell.angle_gamma   90.00
#
_symmetry.space_group_name_H-M   'P 1'
#
loop_
_entity.id
_entity.type
_entity.pdbx_description
1 polymer ?
#
loop_
_entity_poly.entity_id
_entity_poly.type
_entity_poly.pdbx_seq_one_letter_code
_entity_poly.pdbx_strand_id
1 'polypeptide(L)' 'MSTKFISEDFLLQTETAGILYHKFAARMPICDYHCHLPVERIAT' A
#
# COMPACT_ATOMS: atom_id res chain seq x y z
N MET A 1 0.65 17.72 20.38
CA MET A 1 1.11 16.40 19.87
C MET A 1 1.31 16.56 18.38
N SER A 2 2.50 16.27 17.86
CA SER A 2 2.74 16.28 16.41
C SER A 2 1.95 15.11 15.80
N THR A 3 0.85 15.41 15.13
CA THR A 3 0.20 14.46 14.23
C THR A 3 1.20 14.13 13.15
N LYS A 4 1.62 12.86 13.10
CA LYS A 4 2.57 12.39 12.09
C LYS A 4 1.96 12.64 10.72
N PHE A 5 2.67 13.36 9.85
CA PHE A 5 2.16 13.74 8.51
C PHE A 5 1.76 12.50 7.69
N ILE A 6 2.59 11.46 7.72
CA ILE A 6 2.26 10.12 7.20
C ILE A 6 1.96 9.21 8.39
N SER A 7 0.68 9.06 8.70
CA SER A 7 0.14 8.12 9.69
C SER A 7 -0.33 6.83 9.02
N GLU A 8 -0.78 5.85 9.82
CA GLU A 8 -1.42 4.63 9.30
C GLU A 8 -2.70 4.93 8.51
N ASP A 9 -3.37 6.05 8.80
CA ASP A 9 -4.58 6.50 8.10
C ASP A 9 -4.29 7.54 7.00
N PHE A 10 -3.04 7.59 6.51
CA PHE A 10 -2.68 8.52 5.45
C PHE A 10 -3.58 8.33 4.21
N LEU A 11 -4.22 9.41 3.77
CA LEU A 11 -5.24 9.45 2.70
C LEU A 11 -6.59 8.75 3.01
N LEU A 12 -6.78 8.20 4.22
CA LEU A 12 -8.04 7.55 4.62
C LEU A 12 -8.94 8.56 5.36
N GLN A 13 -9.79 9.28 4.61
CA GLN A 13 -10.58 10.39 5.14
C GLN A 13 -11.86 9.99 5.90
N THR A 14 -12.24 8.71 5.87
CA THR A 14 -13.46 8.20 6.52
C THR A 14 -13.19 6.89 7.23
N GLU A 15 -14.00 6.58 8.24
CA GLU A 15 -13.95 5.28 8.93
C GLU A 15 -14.14 4.12 7.94
N THR A 16 -15.03 4.27 6.95
CA THR A 16 -15.23 3.27 5.90
C THR A 16 -13.95 3.05 5.08
N ALA A 17 -13.23 4.11 4.71
CA ALA A 17 -11.95 3.99 4.00
C ALA A 17 -10.89 3.26 4.86
N GLY A 18 -10.81 3.61 6.15
CA GLY A 18 -9.97 2.91 7.13
C GLY A 18 -10.26 1.42 7.18
N ILE A 19 -11.52 1.04 7.33
CA ILE A 19 -11.95 -0.37 7.37
C ILE A 19 -11.58 -1.11 6.08
N LEU A 20 -11.89 -0.53 4.91
CA LEU A 20 -11.63 -1.17 3.63
C LEU A 20 -10.14 -1.39 3.40
N TYR A 21 -9.31 -0.40 3.72
CA TYR A 21 -7.87 -0.50 3.55
C TYR A 21 -7.24 -1.48 4.56
N HIS A 22 -7.39 -1.20 5.86
CA HIS A 22 -6.72 -1.95 6.93
C HIS A 22 -7.20 -3.39 7.04
N LYS A 23 -8.52 -3.62 6.90
CA LYS A 23 -9.05 -4.98 7.02
C LYS A 23 -8.91 -5.76 5.73
N PHE A 24 -8.88 -5.17 4.54
CA PHE A 24 -8.92 -5.95 3.30
C PHE A 24 -7.74 -5.66 2.38
N ALA A 25 -7.55 -4.42 1.94
CA ALA A 25 -6.60 -4.09 0.88
C ALA A 25 -5.13 -4.29 1.29
N ALA A 26 -4.74 -3.89 2.50
CA ALA A 26 -3.33 -3.84 2.93
C ALA A 26 -2.60 -5.20 2.92
N ARG A 27 -3.34 -6.29 3.08
CA ARG A 27 -2.82 -7.67 3.13
C ARG A 27 -2.90 -8.43 1.81
N MET A 28 -3.42 -7.80 0.76
CA MET A 28 -3.49 -8.43 -0.56
C MET A 28 -2.09 -8.47 -1.18
N PRO A 29 -1.74 -9.56 -1.90
CA PRO A 29 -0.49 -9.61 -2.64
C PRO A 29 -0.47 -8.56 -3.76
N ILE A 30 0.73 -8.11 -4.12
CA ILE A 30 0.93 -7.24 -5.28
C ILE A 30 0.95 -8.11 -6.54
N CYS A 31 0.09 -7.80 -7.50
CA CYS A 31 0.14 -8.33 -8.86
C CYS A 31 0.62 -7.22 -9.79
N ASP A 32 1.94 -7.17 -10.03
CA ASP A 32 2.58 -6.15 -10.86
C ASP A 32 2.70 -6.63 -12.31
N TYR A 33 1.56 -6.74 -13.01
CA TYR A 33 1.47 -7.39 -14.33
C TYR A 33 2.22 -6.64 -15.44
N HIS A 34 2.52 -5.36 -15.23
CA HIS A 34 3.25 -4.53 -16.18
C HIS A 34 4.23 -3.64 -15.43
N CYS A 35 5.51 -4.02 -15.46
CA CYS A 35 6.60 -3.26 -14.90
C CYS A 35 7.78 -3.21 -15.88
N HIS A 36 8.76 -2.36 -15.58
CA HIS A 36 10.00 -2.22 -16.34
C HIS A 36 11.23 -2.52 -15.48
N LEU A 37 11.09 -3.45 -14.53
CA LEU A 37 12.21 -3.87 -13.72
C LEU A 37 13.25 -4.62 -14.58
N PRO A 38 14.54 -4.33 -14.42
CA PRO A 38 15.60 -4.99 -15.19
C PRO A 38 15.69 -6.47 -14.81
N VAL A 39 15.55 -7.36 -15.80
CA VAL A 39 15.52 -8.82 -15.60
C VAL A 39 16.79 -9.33 -14.92
N GLU A 40 17.95 -8.76 -15.25
CA GLU A 40 19.26 -9.07 -14.66
C GLU A 40 19.35 -8.83 -13.15
N ARG A 41 18.42 -8.07 -12.56
CA ARG A 41 18.34 -7.84 -11.10
C ARG A 41 17.43 -8.84 -10.40
N ILE A 42 16.71 -9.68 -11.15
CA ILE A 42 15.70 -10.63 -10.64
C ILE A 42 16.13 -12.07 -10.91
N ALA A 43 16.61 -12.35 -12.13
CA ALA A 43 17.08 -13.67 -12.53
C ALA A 43 18.52 -13.91 -12.04
N THR A 44 18.76 -15.11 -11.52
CA THR A 44 20.09 -15.64 -11.13
C THR A 44 20.65 -16.56 -12.19
#